data_AF-A0A8X6HAM5-F1
#
_entry.id   AF-A0A8X6HAM5-F1
#
_cell.length_a   1.000
_cell.length_b   1.000
_cell.length_c   1.000
_cell.angle_alpha   90.00
_cell.angle_beta   90.00
_cell.angle_gamma   90.00
#
_symmetry.space_group_name_H-M   'P 1'
#
loop_
_entity.id
_entity.type
_entity.pdbx_description
1 polymer ?
#
loop_
_entity_poly.entity_id
_entity_poly.type
_entity_poly.pdbx_seq_one_letter_code
_entity_poly.pdbx_strand_id
1 'polypeptide(L)'
;MADFDIESVSGLRVIELREQLSNRGLPTTGLKEELVKRLRDAMESEQSIREMSDESSPEISERIKAIGEKEPAREERKSESEINLNQLLATMMNMNYNLKEMKADKVDKNEERLGEIEKNIEKNEERFGEITLEIGKLKEAMKVDISAEKLNFAKENIREQEISQDQPNIAKPNINISIYDGKTSWQVYKTQFSIVANGNGWDPVTKARQLAASL
;
A
#
# COMPACT_ATOMS: atom_id res chain seq x y z
N MET A 1 66.61 30.61 30.95
CA MET A 1 66.08 31.51 31.99
C MET A 1 66.48 30.87 33.29
N ALA A 2 67.34 31.49 34.10
CA ALA A 2 67.81 30.85 35.34
C ALA A 2 66.62 30.71 36.30
N ASP A 3 66.31 29.47 36.71
CA ASP A 3 65.35 29.20 37.77
C ASP A 3 65.92 29.82 39.06
N PHE A 4 65.34 30.96 39.44
CA PHE A 4 65.59 31.57 40.73
C PHE A 4 64.61 30.95 41.71
N ASP A 5 65.12 30.26 42.72
CA ASP A 5 64.29 29.68 43.77
C ASP A 5 63.63 30.80 44.60
N ILE A 6 62.35 30.63 44.95
CA ILE A 6 61.53 31.57 45.76
C ILE A 6 62.24 31.94 47.08
N GLU A 7 63.04 31.02 47.61
CA GLU A 7 63.80 31.18 48.85
C GLU A 7 65.00 32.12 48.70
N SER A 8 65.55 32.27 47.49
CA SER A 8 66.72 33.12 47.20
C SER A 8 66.38 34.61 47.03
N VAL A 9 65.08 34.96 46.95
CA VAL A 9 64.60 36.31 46.63
C VAL A 9 65.07 37.37 47.65
N SER A 10 65.26 37.01 48.92
CA SER A 10 65.77 37.93 49.96
C SER A 10 67.23 38.37 49.74
N GLY A 11 68.03 37.60 49.01
CA GLY A 11 69.43 37.89 48.72
C GLY A 11 69.65 38.91 47.61
N LEU A 12 68.62 39.23 46.83
CA LEU A 12 68.72 40.11 45.66
C LEU A 12 68.92 41.58 46.04
N ARG A 13 69.59 42.32 45.16
CA ARG A 13 69.72 43.77 45.26
C ARG A 13 68.39 44.43 44.89
N VAL A 14 68.14 45.63 45.42
CA VAL A 14 66.90 46.38 45.17
C VAL A 14 66.67 46.63 43.67
N ILE A 15 67.74 46.79 42.89
CA ILE A 15 67.66 46.95 41.43
C ILE A 15 67.12 45.68 40.77
N GLU A 16 67.65 44.51 41.14
CA GLU A 16 67.24 43.20 40.62
C GLU A 16 65.79 42.88 41.01
N LEU A 17 65.40 43.21 42.25
CA LEU A 17 64.01 43.06 42.72
C LEU A 17 63.04 43.92 41.91
N ARG A 18 63.41 45.18 41.61
CA ARG A 18 62.59 46.09 40.81
C ARG A 18 62.50 45.63 39.36
N GLU A 19 63.58 45.10 38.80
CA GLU A 19 63.60 44.54 37.44
C GLU A 19 62.68 43.33 37.33
N GLN A 20 62.77 42.39 38.27
CA GLN A 20 61.90 41.21 38.28
C GLN A 20 60.42 41.54 38.51
N LEU A 21 60.11 42.53 39.35
CA LEU A 21 58.74 43.03 39.53
C LEU A 21 58.25 43.77 38.28
N SER A 22 59.11 44.57 37.63
CA SER A 22 58.78 45.28 36.39
C SER A 22 58.49 44.32 35.23
N ASN A 23 59.29 43.25 35.10
CA ASN A 23 59.09 42.21 34.09
C ASN A 23 57.75 41.48 34.28
N ARG A 24 57.24 41.46 35.51
CA ARG A 24 55.93 40.91 35.88
C ARG A 24 54.80 41.95 35.90
N GLY A 25 55.09 43.21 35.54
CA GLY A 25 54.11 44.30 35.56
C GLY A 25 53.64 44.71 36.95
N LEU A 26 54.40 44.36 38.01
CA LEU A 26 54.06 44.64 39.40
C LEU A 26 54.66 45.97 39.86
N PRO A 27 54.04 46.65 40.85
CA PRO A 27 54.57 47.89 41.41
C PRO A 27 56.01 47.71 41.92
N THR A 28 56.89 48.64 41.56
CA THR A 28 58.31 48.64 41.99
C THR A 28 58.59 49.60 43.13
N THR A 29 57.55 50.21 43.72
CA THR A 29 57.66 51.14 44.85
C THR A 29 57.66 50.40 46.20
N GLY A 30 58.25 51.03 47.21
CA GLY A 30 58.34 50.49 48.57
C GLY A 30 59.76 50.22 49.06
N LEU A 31 59.84 49.77 50.31
CA LEU A 31 61.08 49.31 50.95
C LEU A 31 61.51 47.95 50.38
N LYS A 32 62.78 47.57 50.56
CA LYS A 32 63.33 46.30 50.04
C LYS A 32 62.48 45.08 50.46
N GLU A 33 62.01 45.05 51.71
CA GLU A 33 61.21 43.94 52.24
C GLU A 33 59.85 43.79 51.53
N GLU A 34 59.21 44.91 51.19
CA GLU A 34 57.94 44.92 50.46
C GLU A 34 58.12 44.42 49.02
N LEU A 35 59.23 44.79 48.38
CA LEU A 35 59.58 44.31 47.04
C LEU A 35 59.85 42.79 47.07
N VAL A 36 60.57 42.30 48.08
CA VAL A 36 60.83 40.87 48.28
C VAL A 36 59.52 40.10 48.48
N LYS A 37 58.65 40.56 49.38
CA LYS A 37 57.36 39.90 49.65
C LYS A 37 56.50 39.83 48.39
N ARG A 38 56.35 40.95 47.68
CA ARG A 38 55.55 41.04 46.45
C ARG A 38 56.06 40.10 45.36
N LEU A 39 57.37 39.96 45.25
CA LEU A 39 57.98 39.07 44.26
C LEU A 39 57.79 37.60 44.63
N ARG A 40 57.87 37.23 45.93
CA ARG A 40 57.56 35.86 46.38
C ARG A 40 56.11 35.48 46.12
N ASP A 41 55.16 36.32 46.53
CA ASP A 41 53.73 36.04 46.35
C ASP A 41 53.39 35.84 44.85
N ALA A 42 54.01 36.64 43.97
CA ALA A 42 53.89 36.48 42.52
C ALA A 42 54.47 35.15 42.02
N MET A 43 55.64 34.75 42.51
CA MET A 43 56.27 33.48 42.10
C MET A 43 55.51 32.25 42.63
N GLU A 44 54.98 32.29 43.85
CA GLU A 44 54.16 31.22 44.42
C GLU A 44 52.84 31.03 43.65
N SER A 45 52.19 32.13 43.25
CA SER A 45 50.99 32.06 42.41
C SER A 45 51.30 31.55 41.00
N GLU A 46 52.41 31.97 40.38
CA GLU A 46 52.89 31.44 39.09
C GLU A 46 53.17 29.93 39.16
N GLN A 47 53.78 29.46 40.24
CA GLN A 47 54.07 28.04 40.45
C GLN A 47 52.78 27.23 40.64
N SER A 48 51.84 27.72 41.44
CA SER A 48 50.54 27.07 41.65
C SER A 48 49.74 26.93 40.34
N ILE A 49 49.81 27.95 39.46
CA ILE A 49 49.16 27.92 38.15
C ILE A 49 49.83 26.91 37.21
N ARG A 50 51.17 26.81 37.25
CA ARG A 50 51.92 25.82 36.46
C ARG A 50 51.56 24.39 36.86
N GLU A 51 51.51 24.10 38.15
CA GLU A 51 51.17 22.77 38.68
C GLU A 51 49.77 22.33 38.25
N MET A 52 48.78 23.24 38.25
CA MET A 52 47.43 22.96 37.71
C MET A 52 47.40 22.73 36.19
N SER A 53 48.31 23.35 35.44
CA SER A 53 48.34 23.27 33.98
C SER A 53 48.97 21.97 33.45
N ASP A 54 49.95 21.42 34.17
CA ASP A 54 50.63 20.18 33.77
C ASP A 54 49.75 18.92 34.03
N GLU A 55 48.90 18.94 35.07
CA GLU A 55 47.95 17.84 35.35
C GLU A 55 46.79 17.75 34.34
N SER A 56 46.41 18.89 33.74
CA SER A 56 45.26 18.98 32.81
C SER A 56 45.63 18.74 31.33
N SER A 57 46.91 18.82 30.98
CA SER A 57 47.42 18.81 29.60
C SER A 57 47.33 17.47 28.85
N PRO A 58 47.64 16.30 29.46
CA PRO A 58 47.65 15.03 28.72
C PRO A 58 46.23 14.53 28.38
N GLU A 59 45.25 14.67 29.28
CA GLU A 59 43.87 14.23 29.08
C GLU A 59 43.15 14.99 27.95
N ILE A 60 43.39 16.30 27.85
CA ILE A 60 42.81 17.13 26.80
C ILE A 60 43.41 16.76 25.43
N SER A 61 44.72 16.52 25.38
CA SER A 61 45.43 16.12 24.15
C SER A 61 44.92 14.77 23.61
N GLU A 62 44.72 13.79 24.50
CA GLU A 62 44.23 12.47 24.13
C GLU A 62 42.77 12.50 23.66
N ARG A 63 41.92 13.32 24.31
CA ARG A 63 40.54 13.58 23.84
C ARG A 63 40.50 14.21 22.46
N ILE A 64 41.39 15.16 22.15
CA ILE A 64 41.44 15.83 20.85
C ILE A 64 41.82 14.84 19.74
N LYS A 65 42.80 13.95 19.99
CA LYS A 65 43.14 12.86 19.04
C LYS A 65 41.97 11.90 18.81
N ALA A 66 41.32 11.45 19.89
CA ALA A 66 40.18 10.54 19.80
C ALA A 66 38.97 11.16 19.07
N ILE A 67 38.84 12.48 19.05
CA ILE A 67 37.82 13.19 18.26
C ILE A 67 38.22 13.22 16.78
N GLY A 68 39.48 13.56 16.47
CA GLY A 68 39.98 13.60 15.09
C GLY A 68 39.96 12.24 14.39
N GLU A 69 40.23 11.15 15.11
CA GLU A 69 40.17 9.78 14.57
C GLU A 69 38.73 9.30 14.30
N LYS A 70 37.74 9.85 15.02
CA LYS A 70 36.32 9.51 14.82
C LYS A 70 35.66 10.28 13.69
N GLU A 71 36.26 11.38 13.24
CA GLU A 71 35.78 12.19 12.12
C GLU A 71 35.78 11.44 10.77
N PRO A 72 36.87 10.80 10.30
CA PRO A 72 36.89 10.11 9.02
C PRO A 72 35.89 8.94 8.99
N ALA A 73 35.77 8.20 10.09
CA ALA A 73 34.79 7.11 10.22
C ALA A 73 33.33 7.61 10.26
N ARG A 74 33.09 8.90 10.54
CA ARG A 74 31.76 9.53 10.44
C ARG A 74 31.52 10.05 9.03
N GLU A 75 32.55 10.57 8.37
CA GLU A 75 32.51 11.03 6.98
C GLU A 75 32.24 9.86 6.01
N GLU A 76 32.95 8.74 6.18
CA GLU A 76 32.74 7.50 5.40
C GLU A 76 31.33 6.94 5.58
N ARG A 77 30.80 6.95 6.82
CA ARG A 77 29.42 6.50 7.06
C ARG A 77 28.38 7.39 6.39
N LYS A 78 28.62 8.70 6.29
CA LYS A 78 27.75 9.61 5.54
C LYS A 78 27.84 9.32 4.04
N SER A 79 29.03 9.16 3.48
CA SER A 79 29.20 8.89 2.05
C SER A 79 28.62 7.53 1.65
N GLU A 80 28.81 6.48 2.46
CA GLU A 80 28.15 5.18 2.28
C GLU A 80 26.63 5.32 2.33
N SER A 81 26.10 6.08 3.28
CA SER A 81 24.65 6.34 3.39
C SER A 81 24.10 7.07 2.16
N GLU A 82 24.84 8.04 1.62
CA GLU A 82 24.48 8.75 0.38
C GLU A 82 24.52 7.83 -0.84
N ILE A 83 25.55 6.98 -0.96
CA ILE A 83 25.65 5.98 -2.03
C ILE A 83 24.46 5.01 -1.96
N ASN A 84 24.14 4.50 -0.77
CA ASN A 84 23.00 3.62 -0.54
C ASN A 84 21.67 4.29 -0.91
N LEU A 85 21.50 5.58 -0.55
CA LEU A 85 20.31 6.34 -0.92
C LEU A 85 20.18 6.53 -2.43
N ASN A 86 21.28 6.84 -3.11
CA ASN A 86 21.29 7.02 -4.57
C ASN A 86 21.01 5.69 -5.29
N GLN A 87 21.55 4.58 -4.82
CA GLN A 87 21.23 3.24 -5.35
C GLN A 87 19.75 2.89 -5.14
N LEU A 88 19.19 3.20 -3.96
CA LEU A 88 17.77 2.99 -3.68
C LEU A 88 16.88 3.87 -4.59
N LEU A 89 17.27 5.11 -4.84
CA LEU A 89 16.54 5.99 -5.76
C LEU A 89 16.57 5.45 -7.20
N ALA A 90 17.73 5.00 -7.67
CA ALA A 90 17.87 4.42 -9.01
C ALA A 90 17.03 3.16 -9.19
N THR A 91 17.02 2.27 -8.19
CA THR A 91 16.16 1.07 -8.22
C THR A 91 14.68 1.44 -8.23
N MET A 92 14.24 2.42 -7.43
CA MET A 92 12.86 2.93 -7.47
C MET A 92 12.48 3.53 -8.83
N MET A 93 13.37 4.31 -9.45
CA MET A 93 13.12 4.88 -10.78
C MET A 93 12.95 3.78 -11.84
N ASN A 94 13.83 2.77 -11.85
CA ASN A 94 13.72 1.64 -12.77
C ASN A 94 12.44 0.85 -12.56
N MET A 95 12.05 0.58 -11.31
CA MET A 95 10.77 -0.07 -11.00
C MET A 95 9.58 0.74 -11.51
N ASN A 96 9.58 2.06 -11.30
CA ASN A 96 8.51 2.93 -11.78
C ASN A 96 8.45 2.97 -13.31
N TYR A 97 9.60 3.00 -13.98
CA TYR A 97 9.68 2.94 -15.44
C TYR A 97 9.10 1.63 -15.97
N ASN A 98 9.55 0.49 -15.46
CA ASN A 98 9.04 -0.83 -15.84
C ASN A 98 7.54 -0.95 -15.56
N LEU A 99 7.07 -0.43 -14.42
CA LEU A 99 5.63 -0.46 -14.09
C LEU A 99 4.82 0.39 -15.07
N LYS A 100 5.35 1.52 -15.52
CA LYS A 100 4.71 2.38 -16.52
C LYS A 100 4.65 1.70 -17.88
N GLU A 101 5.75 1.09 -18.32
CA GLU A 101 5.83 0.34 -19.58
C GLU A 101 4.89 -0.87 -19.57
N MET A 102 4.92 -1.69 -18.52
CA MET A 102 3.99 -2.81 -18.35
C MET A 102 2.51 -2.38 -18.32
N LYS A 103 2.21 -1.19 -17.78
CA LYS A 103 0.85 -0.64 -17.79
C LYS A 103 0.45 -0.20 -19.20
N ALA A 104 1.34 0.44 -19.96
CA ALA A 104 1.08 0.81 -21.34
C ALA A 104 0.79 -0.43 -22.21
N ASP A 105 1.66 -1.44 -22.18
CA ASP A 105 1.47 -2.69 -22.94
C ASP A 105 0.14 -3.40 -22.62
N LYS A 106 -0.29 -3.36 -21.35
CA LYS A 106 -1.56 -3.95 -20.93
C LYS A 106 -2.76 -3.15 -21.44
N VAL A 107 -2.64 -1.83 -21.52
CA VAL A 107 -3.68 -0.96 -22.09
C VAL A 107 -3.80 -1.25 -23.58
N ASP A 108 -2.69 -1.28 -24.31
CA ASP A 108 -2.68 -1.55 -25.76
C ASP A 108 -3.32 -2.92 -26.09
N LYS A 109 -2.95 -3.96 -25.34
CA LYS A 109 -3.56 -5.30 -25.49
C LYS A 109 -5.05 -5.32 -25.17
N ASN A 110 -5.50 -4.49 -24.23
CA ASN A 110 -6.92 -4.42 -23.91
C ASN A 110 -7.70 -3.66 -24.99
N GLU A 111 -7.11 -2.61 -25.57
CA GLU A 111 -7.70 -1.87 -26.70
C GLU A 111 -7.86 -2.78 -27.93
N GLU A 112 -6.85 -3.60 -28.26
CA GLU A 112 -6.94 -4.58 -29.34
C GLU A 112 -8.09 -5.58 -29.11
N ARG A 113 -8.15 -6.17 -27.90
CA ARG A 113 -9.22 -7.12 -27.53
C ARG A 113 -10.60 -6.48 -27.54
N LEU A 114 -10.72 -5.20 -27.15
CA LEU A 114 -11.98 -4.47 -27.23
C LEU A 114 -12.42 -4.29 -28.68
N GLY A 115 -11.51 -3.92 -29.58
CA GLY A 115 -11.82 -3.80 -31.01
C GLY A 115 -12.29 -5.11 -31.64
N GLU A 116 -11.71 -6.25 -31.25
CA GLU A 116 -12.20 -7.57 -31.68
C GLU A 116 -13.61 -7.88 -31.17
N ILE A 117 -13.92 -7.52 -29.91
CA ILE A 117 -15.24 -7.70 -29.32
C ILE A 117 -16.26 -6.82 -30.02
N GLU A 118 -15.94 -5.55 -30.29
CA GLU A 118 -16.82 -4.61 -30.99
C GLU A 118 -17.17 -5.13 -32.39
N LYS A 119 -16.17 -5.60 -33.15
CA LYS A 119 -16.40 -6.23 -34.46
C LYS A 119 -17.30 -7.47 -34.38
N ASN A 120 -17.16 -8.27 -33.33
CA ASN A 120 -18.00 -9.45 -33.13
C ASN A 120 -19.43 -9.07 -32.74
N ILE A 121 -19.61 -8.00 -31.97
CA ILE A 121 -20.93 -7.45 -31.64
C ILE A 121 -21.62 -6.95 -32.91
N GLU A 122 -20.95 -6.16 -33.74
CA GLU A 122 -21.48 -5.65 -35.02
C GLU A 122 -21.96 -6.79 -35.92
N LYS A 123 -21.13 -7.82 -36.14
CA LYS A 123 -21.51 -9.01 -36.91
C LYS A 123 -22.72 -9.75 -36.33
N ASN A 124 -22.84 -9.79 -35.00
CA ASN A 124 -23.98 -10.43 -34.37
C ASN A 124 -25.25 -9.61 -34.54
N GLU A 125 -25.16 -8.28 -34.46
CA GLU A 125 -26.30 -7.38 -34.71
C GLU A 125 -26.82 -7.52 -36.14
N GLU A 126 -25.93 -7.62 -37.13
CA GLU A 126 -26.31 -7.91 -38.52
C GLU A 126 -27.09 -9.23 -38.63
N ARG A 127 -26.55 -10.31 -38.05
CA ARG A 127 -27.20 -11.63 -38.04
C ARG A 127 -28.54 -11.60 -37.31
N PHE A 128 -28.66 -10.87 -36.20
CA PHE A 128 -29.94 -10.70 -35.50
C PHE A 128 -30.95 -9.93 -36.36
N GLY A 129 -30.50 -8.93 -37.13
CA GLY A 129 -31.31 -8.23 -38.12
C GLY A 129 -31.85 -9.16 -39.20
N GLU A 130 -30.99 -10.00 -39.77
CA GLU A 130 -31.38 -11.02 -40.76
C GLU A 130 -32.42 -12.00 -40.21
N ILE A 131 -32.19 -12.55 -39.01
CA ILE A 131 -33.12 -13.45 -38.32
C ILE A 131 -34.46 -12.75 -38.07
N THR A 132 -34.44 -11.49 -37.66
CA THR A 132 -35.66 -10.71 -37.42
C THR A 132 -36.47 -10.54 -38.70
N LEU A 133 -35.81 -10.27 -39.83
CA LEU A 133 -36.44 -10.20 -41.15
C LEU A 133 -37.02 -11.55 -41.59
N GLU A 134 -36.28 -12.65 -41.41
CA GLU A 134 -36.77 -14.00 -41.70
C GLU A 134 -37.98 -14.38 -40.86
N ILE A 135 -37.97 -14.08 -39.56
CA ILE A 135 -39.13 -14.28 -38.68
C ILE A 135 -40.32 -13.46 -39.17
N GLY A 136 -40.12 -12.23 -39.64
CA GLY A 136 -41.17 -11.41 -40.24
C GLY A 136 -41.77 -12.06 -41.49
N LYS A 137 -40.92 -12.54 -42.41
CA LYS A 137 -41.34 -13.26 -43.62
C LYS A 137 -42.08 -14.55 -43.29
N LEU A 138 -41.59 -15.32 -42.32
CA LEU A 138 -42.24 -16.55 -41.84
C LEU A 138 -43.60 -16.26 -41.20
N LYS A 139 -43.72 -15.19 -40.40
CA LYS A 139 -45.00 -14.76 -39.82
C LYS A 139 -46.01 -14.36 -40.90
N GLU A 140 -45.58 -13.66 -41.94
CA GLU A 140 -46.46 -13.29 -43.05
C GLU A 140 -46.80 -14.50 -43.95
N ALA A 141 -45.83 -15.36 -44.25
CA ALA A 141 -46.08 -16.61 -44.97
C ALA A 141 -46.94 -17.59 -44.15
N MET A 142 -46.94 -17.51 -42.82
CA MET A 142 -47.82 -18.29 -41.96
C MET A 142 -49.22 -17.67 -41.82
N LYS A 143 -49.45 -16.44 -42.28
CA LYS A 143 -50.82 -15.97 -42.58
C LYS A 143 -51.43 -16.69 -43.81
N VAL A 144 -50.76 -17.68 -44.38
CA VAL A 144 -51.34 -18.62 -45.35
C VAL A 144 -52.33 -19.56 -44.63
N ASP A 145 -53.62 -19.26 -44.78
CA ASP A 145 -54.75 -20.19 -44.96
C ASP A 145 -54.83 -21.49 -44.13
N ILE A 146 -54.48 -21.45 -42.85
CA ILE A 146 -55.36 -22.14 -41.89
C ILE A 146 -56.49 -21.16 -41.67
N SER A 147 -57.49 -21.17 -42.56
CA SER A 147 -58.66 -20.30 -42.41
C SER A 147 -59.10 -20.39 -40.95
N ALA A 148 -59.37 -19.25 -40.32
CA ALA A 148 -59.82 -19.23 -38.94
C ALA A 148 -60.98 -20.22 -38.71
N GLU A 149 -61.74 -20.53 -39.77
CA GLU A 149 -62.69 -21.65 -39.88
C GLU A 149 -62.13 -23.04 -39.62
N LYS A 150 -61.00 -23.46 -40.19
CA LYS A 150 -60.40 -24.79 -39.90
C LYS A 150 -59.90 -24.89 -38.46
N LEU A 151 -59.36 -23.79 -37.91
CA LEU A 151 -58.93 -23.74 -36.52
C LEU A 151 -60.15 -23.73 -35.57
N ASN A 152 -61.21 -22.99 -35.91
CA ASN A 152 -62.45 -22.97 -35.14
C ASN A 152 -63.18 -24.31 -35.24
N PHE A 153 -63.23 -24.95 -36.41
CA PHE A 153 -63.79 -26.28 -36.62
C PHE A 153 -63.05 -27.35 -35.82
N ALA A 154 -61.71 -27.30 -35.78
CA ALA A 154 -60.91 -28.19 -34.95
C ALA A 154 -61.13 -27.92 -33.45
N LYS A 155 -61.24 -26.65 -33.04
CA LYS A 155 -61.53 -26.27 -31.64
C LYS A 155 -62.94 -26.68 -31.19
N GLU A 156 -63.95 -26.56 -32.05
CA GLU A 156 -65.33 -26.96 -31.78
C GLU A 156 -65.43 -28.50 -31.67
N ASN A 157 -64.79 -29.25 -32.58
CA ASN A 157 -64.71 -30.71 -32.51
C ASN A 157 -63.99 -31.22 -31.25
N ILE A 158 -62.93 -30.54 -30.80
CA ILE A 158 -62.23 -30.88 -29.55
C ILE A 158 -63.15 -30.64 -28.35
N ARG A 159 -63.90 -29.54 -28.33
CA ARG A 159 -64.90 -29.29 -27.27
C ARG A 159 -66.01 -30.33 -27.24
N GLU A 160 -66.52 -30.76 -28.40
CA GLU A 160 -67.55 -31.79 -28.47
C GLU A 160 -67.02 -33.19 -28.07
N GLN A 161 -65.76 -33.50 -28.38
CA GLN A 161 -65.09 -34.72 -27.92
C GLN A 161 -64.81 -34.72 -26.42
N GLU A 162 -64.49 -33.58 -25.82
CA GLU A 162 -64.32 -33.43 -24.36
C GLU A 162 -65.64 -33.60 -23.59
N ILE A 163 -66.80 -33.33 -24.22
CA ILE A 163 -68.12 -33.50 -23.59
C ILE A 163 -68.60 -34.97 -23.59
N SER A 164 -68.00 -35.85 -24.42
CA SER A 164 -68.41 -37.27 -24.53
C SER A 164 -67.42 -38.28 -23.96
N GLN A 165 -66.36 -37.85 -23.26
CA GLN A 165 -65.56 -38.77 -22.44
C GLN A 165 -66.12 -38.82 -21.01
N ASP A 166 -66.92 -39.85 -20.75
CA ASP A 166 -67.08 -40.42 -19.40
C ASP A 166 -65.69 -40.78 -18.84
N GLN A 167 -65.02 -39.82 -18.19
CA GLN A 167 -63.85 -40.11 -17.38
C GLN A 167 -64.29 -40.44 -15.96
N PRO A 168 -63.91 -41.60 -15.40
CA PRO A 168 -64.09 -41.87 -13.99
C PRO A 168 -63.31 -40.81 -13.21
N ASN A 169 -63.95 -40.22 -12.20
CA ASN A 169 -63.40 -39.21 -11.30
C ASN A 169 -62.25 -39.82 -10.47
N ILE A 170 -61.06 -39.94 -11.06
CA ILE A 170 -59.85 -40.31 -10.34
C ILE A 170 -59.35 -39.04 -9.66
N ALA A 171 -59.42 -39.03 -8.33
CA ALA A 171 -58.96 -37.92 -7.49
C ALA A 171 -57.54 -37.49 -7.90
N LYS A 172 -57.38 -36.19 -8.19
CA LYS A 172 -56.10 -35.58 -8.54
C LYS A 172 -55.03 -35.95 -7.50
N PRO A 173 -53.87 -36.49 -7.89
CA PRO A 173 -52.81 -36.78 -6.94
C PRO A 173 -52.29 -35.45 -6.38
N ASN A 174 -52.12 -35.36 -5.05
CA ASN A 174 -51.48 -34.23 -4.39
C ASN A 174 -50.04 -34.62 -4.06
N ILE A 175 -49.16 -34.51 -5.05
CA ILE A 175 -47.75 -34.88 -4.92
C ILE A 175 -47.02 -33.68 -4.29
N ASN A 176 -46.50 -33.85 -3.07
CA ASN A 176 -45.70 -32.84 -2.40
C ASN A 176 -44.28 -32.81 -2.97
N ILE A 177 -43.76 -31.62 -3.23
CA ILE A 177 -42.36 -31.44 -3.59
C ILE A 177 -41.52 -31.02 -2.38
N SER A 178 -40.31 -31.56 -2.30
CA SER A 178 -39.34 -31.16 -1.28
C SER A 178 -38.75 -29.79 -1.59
N ILE A 179 -38.42 -29.04 -0.53
CA ILE A 179 -37.70 -27.75 -0.64
C ILE A 179 -36.30 -28.02 -1.18
N TYR A 180 -35.77 -27.10 -1.98
CA TYR A 180 -34.43 -27.24 -2.54
C TYR A 180 -33.37 -27.20 -1.43
N ASP A 181 -32.66 -28.30 -1.22
CA ASP A 181 -31.70 -28.47 -0.12
C ASP A 181 -30.22 -28.34 -0.56
N GLY A 182 -30.00 -28.00 -1.83
CA GLY A 182 -28.66 -27.85 -2.41
C GLY A 182 -27.88 -29.16 -2.60
N LYS A 183 -28.43 -30.33 -2.28
CA LYS A 183 -27.75 -31.63 -2.49
C LYS A 183 -27.90 -32.13 -3.92
N THR A 184 -28.99 -31.79 -4.58
CA THR A 184 -29.23 -32.06 -6.01
C THR A 184 -28.95 -30.81 -6.84
N SER A 185 -28.56 -30.96 -8.11
CA SER A 185 -28.30 -29.80 -8.95
C SER A 185 -29.60 -29.04 -9.26
N TRP A 186 -29.52 -27.71 -9.38
CA TRP A 186 -30.68 -26.86 -9.66
C TRP A 186 -31.48 -27.26 -10.91
N GLN A 187 -30.81 -27.79 -11.94
CA GLN A 187 -31.48 -28.28 -13.15
C GLN A 187 -32.32 -29.54 -12.86
N VAL A 188 -31.78 -30.48 -12.08
CA VAL A 188 -32.51 -31.70 -11.68
C VAL A 188 -33.73 -31.34 -10.84
N TYR A 189 -33.58 -30.40 -9.92
CA TYR A 189 -34.68 -29.88 -9.11
C TYR A 189 -35.81 -29.28 -9.97
N LYS A 190 -35.49 -28.40 -10.92
CA LYS A 190 -36.51 -27.81 -11.83
C LYS A 190 -37.24 -28.85 -12.68
N THR A 191 -36.55 -29.91 -13.11
CA THR A 191 -37.17 -31.00 -13.85
C THR A 191 -38.17 -31.76 -12.97
N GLN A 192 -37.77 -32.11 -11.75
CA GLN A 192 -38.66 -32.76 -10.77
C GLN A 192 -39.87 -31.86 -10.44
N PHE A 193 -39.63 -30.56 -10.23
CA PHE A 193 -40.66 -29.54 -10.04
C PHE A 193 -41.67 -29.49 -11.19
N SER A 194 -41.19 -29.52 -12.43
CA SER A 194 -42.05 -29.47 -13.60
C SER A 194 -42.93 -30.71 -13.73
N ILE A 195 -42.39 -31.90 -13.39
CA ILE A 195 -43.14 -33.16 -13.41
C ILE A 195 -44.25 -33.14 -12.35
N VAL A 196 -43.92 -32.75 -11.10
CA VAL A 196 -44.89 -32.63 -10.00
C VAL A 196 -45.98 -31.61 -10.31
N ALA A 197 -45.58 -30.44 -10.82
CA ALA A 197 -46.51 -29.38 -11.20
C ALA A 197 -47.49 -29.82 -12.30
N ASN A 198 -47.02 -30.60 -13.28
CA ASN A 198 -47.87 -31.14 -14.33
C ASN A 198 -48.79 -32.25 -13.79
N GLY A 199 -48.29 -33.14 -12.93
CA GLY A 199 -49.06 -34.22 -12.32
C GLY A 199 -50.18 -33.71 -11.39
N ASN A 200 -49.92 -32.60 -10.68
CA ASN A 200 -50.91 -31.94 -9.83
C ASN A 200 -51.85 -30.98 -10.60
N GLY A 201 -51.61 -30.78 -11.90
CA GLY A 201 -52.39 -29.85 -12.73
C GLY A 201 -52.29 -28.39 -12.28
N TRP A 202 -51.12 -27.95 -11.78
CA TRP A 202 -50.91 -26.57 -11.36
C TRP A 202 -50.94 -25.61 -12.54
N ASP A 203 -51.70 -24.52 -12.41
CA ASP A 203 -51.67 -23.41 -13.36
C ASP A 203 -50.34 -22.62 -13.26
N PRO A 204 -49.95 -21.83 -14.29
CA PRO A 204 -48.69 -21.10 -14.30
C PRO A 204 -48.45 -20.19 -13.08
N VAL A 205 -49.52 -19.63 -12.50
CA VAL A 205 -49.41 -18.76 -11.32
C VAL A 205 -49.12 -19.59 -10.08
N THR A 206 -49.77 -20.73 -9.92
CA THR A 206 -49.50 -21.69 -8.83
C THR A 206 -48.10 -22.28 -8.93
N LYS A 207 -47.62 -22.59 -10.14
CA LYS A 207 -46.23 -23.01 -10.37
C LYS A 207 -45.22 -21.98 -9.88
N ALA A 208 -45.42 -20.70 -10.22
CA ALA A 208 -44.52 -19.63 -9.79
C ALA A 208 -44.51 -19.46 -8.27
N ARG A 209 -45.67 -19.51 -7.60
CA ARG A 209 -45.76 -19.39 -6.13
C ARG A 209 -45.06 -20.54 -5.42
N GLN A 210 -45.29 -21.78 -5.87
CA GLN A 210 -44.68 -22.96 -5.25
C GLN A 210 -43.17 -23.02 -5.50
N LEU A 211 -42.70 -22.59 -6.68
CA LEU A 211 -41.27 -22.52 -6.96
C LEU A 211 -40.59 -21.47 -6.06
N ALA A 212 -41.20 -20.30 -5.89
CA ALA A 212 -40.68 -19.26 -5.01
C ALA A 212 -40.67 -19.68 -3.54
N ALA A 213 -41.66 -20.46 -3.09
CA ALA A 213 -41.72 -20.98 -1.72
C ALA A 213 -40.71 -22.12 -1.46
N SER A 214 -40.12 -22.68 -2.52
CA SER A 214 -39.19 -23.81 -2.44
C SER A 214 -37.70 -23.44 -2.53
N LEU A 215 -37.42 -22.14 -2.73
CA LEU A 215 -36.11 -21.50 -2.71
C LEU A 215 -35.78 -21.00 -1.30
#